data_AF-A0A0C3B3C8-F1
#
_entry.id   AF-A0A0C3B3C8-F1
#
_cell.length_a   1.000
_cell.length_b   1.000
_cell.length_c   1.000
_cell.angle_alpha   90.00
_cell.angle_beta   90.00
_cell.angle_gamma   90.00
#
_symmetry.space_group_name_H-M   'P 1'
#
loop_
_entity.id
_entity.type
_entity.pdbx_description
1 polymer ?
#
loop_
_entity_poly.entity_id
_entity_poly.type
_entity_poly.pdbx_seq_one_letter_code
_entity_poly.pdbx_strand_id
1 'polypeptide(L)'
;MACMQEMLRVNIRQNLHIVTQIATKYSDVFGPVKLIEMFESFKTFEGLYYYLGSIVNLSEDSEAHFKYIQTATRTGQIQEVEHIFRESNFYNPEKVKNFLKEAKLSDQLPLIIVCDRFDFVHNLVLYLYQTPNLLRTPQVVGELLDVDCDETTTKGLLASVMGNFPIDELVHEWSRGTG
;
A
#
# COMPACT_ATOMS: atom_id res chain seq x y z
N MET A 1 -23.46 -8.81 -18.44
CA MET A 1 -23.60 -8.15 -17.12
C MET A 1 -24.75 -8.70 -16.27
N ALA A 2 -26.02 -8.65 -16.72
CA ALA A 2 -27.17 -9.07 -15.89
C ALA A 2 -27.04 -10.48 -15.27
N CYS A 3 -26.54 -11.47 -16.03
CA CYS A 3 -26.33 -12.82 -15.52
C CYS A 3 -25.28 -12.88 -14.39
N MET A 4 -24.18 -12.13 -14.49
CA MET A 4 -23.16 -12.08 -13.43
C MET A 4 -23.70 -11.42 -12.17
N GLN A 5 -24.49 -10.34 -12.33
CA GLN A 5 -25.18 -9.70 -11.21
C GLN A 5 -26.14 -10.66 -10.52
N GLU A 6 -26.91 -11.44 -11.28
CA GLU A 6 -27.81 -12.45 -10.71
C GLU A 6 -27.04 -13.57 -10.00
N MET A 7 -25.93 -14.04 -10.58
CA MET A 7 -25.06 -15.02 -9.93
C MET A 7 -24.53 -14.51 -8.58
N LEU A 8 -24.04 -13.27 -8.52
CA LEU A 8 -23.60 -12.65 -7.27
C LEU A 8 -24.76 -12.46 -6.29
N ARG A 9 -25.96 -12.10 -6.77
CA ARG A 9 -27.16 -11.94 -5.93
C ARG A 9 -27.58 -13.26 -5.28
N VAL A 10 -27.51 -14.37 -6.01
CA VAL A 10 -27.91 -15.70 -5.52
C VAL A 10 -26.93 -16.24 -4.48
N ASN A 11 -25.63 -16.25 -4.80
CA ASN A 11 -24.61 -16.73 -3.87
C ASN A 11 -23.23 -16.19 -4.23
N ILE A 12 -22.81 -15.13 -3.54
CA ILE A 12 -21.49 -14.51 -3.75
C ILE A 12 -20.37 -15.53 -3.56
N ARG A 13 -20.31 -16.23 -2.41
CA ARG A 13 -19.18 -17.10 -2.07
C ARG A 13 -18.94 -18.20 -3.12
N GLN A 14 -20.02 -18.79 -3.61
CA GLN A 14 -19.95 -19.85 -4.61
C GLN A 14 -19.63 -19.32 -6.01
N ASN A 15 -20.19 -18.17 -6.38
CA ASN A 15 -20.14 -17.70 -7.76
C ASN A 15 -19.02 -16.69 -8.03
N LEU A 16 -18.37 -16.13 -7.00
CA LEU A 16 -17.39 -15.05 -7.14
C LEU A 16 -16.27 -15.41 -8.11
N HIS A 17 -15.67 -16.59 -7.93
CA HIS A 17 -14.57 -17.04 -8.78
C HIS A 17 -14.96 -17.13 -10.26
N ILE A 18 -16.14 -17.69 -10.55
CA ILE A 18 -16.66 -17.81 -11.92
C ILE A 18 -16.95 -16.43 -12.51
N VAL A 19 -17.56 -15.54 -11.73
CA VAL A 19 -17.87 -14.17 -12.17
C VAL A 19 -16.59 -13.40 -12.48
N THR A 20 -15.55 -13.51 -11.64
CA THR A 20 -14.24 -12.90 -11.89
C THR A 20 -13.61 -13.43 -13.18
N GLN A 21 -13.63 -14.75 -13.44
CA GLN A 21 -13.11 -15.31 -14.68
C GLN A 21 -13.84 -14.77 -15.93
N ILE A 22 -15.17 -14.68 -15.86
CA ILE A 22 -15.97 -14.12 -16.97
C ILE A 22 -15.65 -12.64 -17.17
N ALA A 23 -15.55 -11.87 -16.09
CA ALA A 23 -15.20 -10.45 -16.12
C ALA A 23 -13.83 -10.21 -16.77
N THR A 24 -12.81 -10.98 -16.38
CA THR A 24 -11.47 -10.91 -16.98
C THR A 24 -11.51 -11.27 -18.46
N LYS A 25 -12.13 -12.39 -18.83
CA LYS A 25 -12.14 -12.88 -20.21
C LYS A 25 -12.88 -11.96 -21.19
N TYR A 26 -13.92 -11.28 -20.72
CA TYR A 26 -14.77 -10.42 -21.56
C TYR A 26 -14.68 -8.94 -21.14
N SER A 27 -13.55 -8.54 -20.56
CA SER A 27 -13.31 -7.18 -20.07
C SER A 27 -13.51 -6.13 -21.16
N ASP A 28 -12.96 -6.36 -22.36
CA ASP A 28 -13.08 -5.43 -23.49
C ASP A 28 -14.52 -5.28 -24.00
N VAL A 29 -15.35 -6.32 -23.82
CA VAL A 29 -16.75 -6.32 -24.26
C VAL A 29 -17.64 -5.59 -23.26
N PHE A 30 -17.42 -5.83 -21.95
CA PHE A 30 -18.24 -5.20 -20.91
C PHE A 30 -17.76 -3.79 -20.53
N GLY A 31 -16.47 -3.51 -20.69
CA GLY A 31 -15.82 -2.28 -20.27
C GLY A 31 -15.37 -2.34 -18.80
N PRO A 32 -14.10 -2.00 -18.48
CA PRO A 32 -13.58 -2.07 -17.12
C PRO A 32 -14.37 -1.28 -16.09
N VAL A 33 -14.82 -0.06 -16.45
CA VAL A 33 -15.58 0.82 -15.55
C VAL A 33 -16.86 0.14 -15.04
N LYS A 34 -17.64 -0.49 -15.94
CA LYS A 34 -18.88 -1.17 -15.57
C LYS A 34 -18.64 -2.43 -14.73
N LEU A 35 -17.52 -3.12 -14.96
CA LEU A 35 -17.13 -4.28 -14.18
C LEU A 35 -16.71 -3.87 -12.76
N ILE A 36 -15.95 -2.78 -12.63
CA ILE A 36 -15.58 -2.19 -11.33
C ILE A 36 -16.86 -1.82 -10.55
N GLU A 37 -17.76 -1.05 -11.15
CA GLU A 37 -19.05 -0.65 -10.53
C GLU A 37 -19.87 -1.87 -10.08
N MET A 38 -19.87 -2.95 -10.90
CA MET A 38 -20.55 -4.20 -10.53
C MET A 38 -19.94 -4.80 -9.27
N PHE A 39 -18.64 -5.05 -9.20
CA PHE A 39 -18.03 -5.64 -7.99
C PHE A 39 -18.22 -4.74 -6.75
N GLU A 40 -18.13 -3.41 -6.91
CA GLU A 40 -18.37 -2.45 -5.82
C GLU A 40 -19.80 -2.51 -5.30
N SER A 41 -20.79 -2.61 -6.19
CA SER A 41 -22.21 -2.71 -5.80
C SER A 41 -22.52 -3.94 -4.93
N PHE A 42 -21.78 -5.04 -5.13
CA PHE A 42 -21.86 -6.26 -4.32
C PHE A 42 -20.86 -6.31 -3.15
N LYS A 43 -20.05 -5.25 -2.97
CA LYS A 43 -19.01 -5.15 -1.92
C LYS A 43 -17.99 -6.30 -1.97
N THR A 44 -17.71 -6.82 -3.16
CA THR A 44 -16.80 -7.95 -3.38
C THR A 44 -15.38 -7.48 -3.69
N PHE A 45 -14.68 -6.97 -2.66
CA PHE A 45 -13.31 -6.45 -2.81
C PHE A 45 -12.31 -7.51 -3.28
N GLU A 46 -12.47 -8.76 -2.85
CA GLU A 46 -11.65 -9.88 -3.32
C GLU A 46 -11.84 -10.13 -4.82
N GLY A 47 -13.09 -10.17 -5.31
CA GLY A 47 -13.37 -10.34 -6.73
C GLY A 47 -12.87 -9.18 -7.58
N LEU A 48 -13.00 -7.95 -7.07
CA LEU A 48 -12.48 -6.75 -7.70
C LEU A 48 -10.94 -6.76 -7.74
N TYR A 49 -10.28 -7.17 -6.66
CA TYR A 49 -8.82 -7.31 -6.62
C TYR A 49 -8.32 -8.26 -7.71
N TYR A 50 -8.88 -9.47 -7.80
CA TYR A 50 -8.46 -10.44 -8.82
C TYR A 50 -8.76 -9.97 -10.25
N TYR A 51 -9.90 -9.32 -10.46
CA TYR A 51 -10.22 -8.74 -11.77
C TYR A 51 -9.23 -7.61 -12.13
N LEU A 52 -9.01 -6.64 -11.25
CA LEU A 52 -8.10 -5.53 -11.47
C LEU A 52 -6.66 -6.01 -11.66
N GLY A 53 -6.20 -7.00 -10.89
CA GLY A 53 -4.87 -7.59 -11.06
C GLY A 53 -4.64 -8.19 -12.45
N SER A 54 -5.71 -8.63 -13.13
CA SER A 54 -5.61 -9.14 -14.51
C SER A 54 -5.51 -8.05 -15.58
N ILE A 55 -5.84 -6.79 -15.25
CA ILE A 55 -5.89 -5.69 -16.23
C ILE A 55 -4.98 -4.50 -15.88
N VAL A 56 -4.55 -4.36 -14.62
CA VAL A 56 -3.86 -3.15 -14.13
C VAL A 56 -2.54 -2.90 -14.87
N ASN A 57 -1.77 -3.95 -15.15
CA ASN A 57 -0.50 -3.85 -15.89
C ASN A 57 -0.67 -3.47 -17.37
N LEU A 58 -1.88 -3.58 -17.90
CA LEU A 58 -2.23 -3.19 -19.27
C LEU A 58 -2.98 -1.86 -19.33
N SER A 59 -3.32 -1.30 -18.17
CA SER A 59 -4.06 -0.06 -18.05
C SER A 59 -3.10 1.12 -17.90
N GLU A 60 -3.52 2.29 -18.37
CA GLU A 60 -2.90 3.57 -18.01
C GLU A 60 -3.88 4.45 -17.20
N ASP A 61 -5.04 3.89 -16.85
CA ASP A 61 -6.05 4.61 -16.10
C ASP A 61 -5.67 4.69 -14.62
N SER A 62 -5.51 5.93 -14.16
CA SER A 62 -5.18 6.22 -12.76
C SER A 62 -6.23 5.76 -11.77
N GLU A 63 -7.52 5.73 -12.15
CA GLU A 63 -8.57 5.27 -11.25
C GLU A 63 -8.53 3.74 -11.12
N ALA A 64 -8.28 3.01 -12.22
CA ALA A 64 -8.10 1.56 -12.18
C ALA A 64 -6.91 1.17 -11.28
N HIS A 65 -5.78 1.88 -11.39
CA HIS A 65 -4.62 1.68 -10.52
C HIS A 65 -4.95 1.98 -9.05
N PHE A 66 -5.60 3.10 -8.79
CA PHE A 66 -5.97 3.48 -7.43
C PHE A 66 -6.93 2.45 -6.81
N LYS A 67 -7.93 1.98 -7.55
CA LYS A 67 -8.84 0.92 -7.11
C LYS A 67 -8.09 -0.39 -6.85
N TYR A 68 -7.11 -0.72 -7.68
CA TYR A 68 -6.28 -1.90 -7.48
C TYR A 68 -5.52 -1.81 -6.16
N ILE A 69 -4.81 -0.69 -5.92
CA ILE A 69 -4.10 -0.42 -4.66
C ILE A 69 -5.06 -0.51 -3.46
N GLN A 70 -6.25 0.09 -3.55
CA GLN A 70 -7.25 0.04 -2.48
C GLN A 70 -7.69 -1.38 -2.18
N THR A 71 -8.00 -2.17 -3.21
CA THR A 71 -8.46 -3.55 -3.04
C THR A 71 -7.35 -4.46 -2.53
N ALA A 72 -6.15 -4.40 -3.11
CA ALA A 72 -4.96 -5.14 -2.67
C ALA A 72 -4.64 -4.86 -1.19
N THR A 73 -4.68 -3.58 -0.80
CA THR A 73 -4.48 -3.15 0.59
C THR A 73 -5.54 -3.75 1.52
N ARG A 74 -6.82 -3.70 1.12
CA ARG A 74 -7.94 -4.26 1.92
C ARG A 74 -7.93 -5.78 2.02
N THR A 75 -7.40 -6.47 1.01
CA THR A 75 -7.24 -7.93 1.02
C THR A 75 -5.96 -8.39 1.72
N GLY A 76 -5.13 -7.46 2.22
CA GLY A 76 -3.87 -7.79 2.90
C GLY A 76 -2.73 -8.22 1.96
N GLN A 77 -2.85 -7.94 0.65
CA GLN A 77 -1.87 -8.32 -0.36
C GLN A 77 -0.76 -7.26 -0.47
N ILE A 78 -0.03 -7.06 0.62
CA ILE A 78 0.93 -5.95 0.78
C ILE A 78 2.07 -6.03 -0.26
N GLN A 79 2.56 -7.23 -0.56
CA GLN A 79 3.61 -7.43 -1.57
C GLN A 79 3.22 -6.88 -2.95
N GLU A 80 1.95 -7.04 -3.33
CA GLU A 80 1.46 -6.55 -4.61
C GLU A 80 1.26 -5.03 -4.61
N VAL A 81 0.94 -4.45 -3.45
CA VAL A 81 0.92 -3.00 -3.25
C VAL A 81 2.32 -2.42 -3.41
N GLU A 82 3.35 -3.06 -2.87
CA GLU A 82 4.74 -2.63 -3.06
C GLU A 82 5.19 -2.76 -4.51
N HIS A 83 4.81 -3.86 -5.17
CA HIS A 83 5.12 -4.10 -6.57
C HIS A 83 4.53 -3.00 -7.48
N ILE A 84 3.23 -2.68 -7.33
CA ILE A 84 2.61 -1.62 -8.14
C ILE A 84 3.22 -0.24 -7.86
N PHE A 85 3.70 0.01 -6.64
CA PHE A 85 4.39 1.25 -6.28
C PHE A 85 5.81 1.37 -6.83
N ARG A 86 6.39 0.31 -7.37
CA ARG A 86 7.69 0.35 -8.05
C ARG A 86 7.52 0.39 -9.57
N GLU A 87 6.60 -0.43 -10.08
CA GLU A 87 6.47 -0.66 -11.53
C GLU A 87 5.57 0.36 -12.23
N SER A 88 4.48 0.82 -11.60
CA SER A 88 3.51 1.70 -12.27
C SER A 88 3.78 3.18 -12.01
N ASN A 89 3.58 4.03 -13.03
CA ASN A 89 3.57 5.50 -12.91
C ASN A 89 2.16 6.09 -13.06
N PHE A 90 1.13 5.25 -13.16
CA PHE A 90 -0.20 5.69 -13.57
C PHE A 90 -1.12 6.06 -12.40
N TYR A 91 -0.71 5.91 -11.14
CA TYR A 91 -1.51 6.32 -9.99
C TYR A 91 -1.19 7.74 -9.54
N ASN A 92 -2.17 8.43 -8.93
CA ASN A 92 -1.93 9.72 -8.29
C ASN A 92 -1.23 9.50 -6.92
N PRO A 93 0.01 9.97 -6.74
CA PRO A 93 0.80 9.65 -5.55
C PRO A 93 0.28 10.37 -4.29
N GLU A 94 -0.29 11.57 -4.41
CA GLU A 94 -0.91 12.26 -3.26
C GLU A 94 -2.16 11.52 -2.76
N LYS A 95 -3.02 11.09 -3.69
CA LYS A 95 -4.24 10.33 -3.38
C LYS A 95 -3.89 9.01 -2.70
N VAL A 96 -2.87 8.30 -3.19
CA VAL A 96 -2.37 7.05 -2.61
C VAL A 96 -1.76 7.28 -1.23
N LYS A 97 -0.89 8.28 -1.06
CA LYS A 97 -0.30 8.64 0.25
C LYS A 97 -1.39 8.90 1.29
N ASN A 98 -2.39 9.71 0.97
CA ASN A 98 -3.47 10.03 1.89
C ASN A 98 -4.29 8.79 2.26
N PHE A 99 -4.59 7.94 1.27
CA PHE A 99 -5.24 6.66 1.51
C PHE A 99 -4.44 5.76 2.47
N LEU A 100 -3.13 5.62 2.27
CA LEU A 100 -2.28 4.77 3.13
C LEU A 100 -2.18 5.29 4.56
N LYS A 101 -2.13 6.62 4.75
CA LYS A 101 -2.18 7.26 6.07
C LYS A 101 -3.50 6.96 6.79
N GLU A 102 -4.62 6.99 6.07
CA GLU A 102 -5.94 6.65 6.62
C GLU A 102 -6.09 5.14 6.89
N ALA A 103 -5.50 4.30 6.04
CA ALA A 103 -5.57 2.85 6.16
C ALA A 103 -4.83 2.30 7.39
N LYS A 104 -3.87 3.06 7.95
CA LYS A 104 -3.11 2.70 9.17
C LYS A 104 -2.63 1.26 9.18
N LEU A 105 -1.96 0.88 8.10
CA LEU A 105 -1.42 -0.47 7.92
C LEU A 105 -0.46 -0.83 9.06
N SER A 106 -0.44 -2.10 9.46
CA SER A 106 0.53 -2.57 10.46
C SER A 106 1.97 -2.46 9.94
N ASP A 107 2.14 -2.69 8.64
CA ASP A 107 3.40 -2.45 7.92
C ASP A 107 3.34 -1.09 7.21
N GLN A 108 4.31 -0.24 7.50
CA GLN A 108 4.41 1.10 6.90
C GLN A 108 5.26 1.13 5.64
N LEU A 109 5.90 0.03 5.26
CA LEU A 109 6.76 -0.05 4.09
C LEU A 109 6.08 0.47 2.80
N PRO A 110 4.80 0.16 2.51
CA PRO A 110 4.12 0.72 1.35
C PRO A 110 4.02 2.26 1.37
N LEU A 111 3.80 2.86 2.54
CA LEU A 111 3.75 4.32 2.70
C LEU A 111 5.16 4.94 2.55
N ILE A 112 6.18 4.28 3.10
CA ILE A 112 7.58 4.70 2.97
C ILE A 112 7.98 4.72 1.49
N ILE A 113 7.71 3.65 0.74
CA ILE A 113 8.06 3.54 -0.69
C ILE A 113 7.43 4.66 -1.52
N VAL A 114 6.13 4.93 -1.34
CA VAL A 114 5.45 6.01 -2.08
C VAL A 114 6.00 7.37 -1.67
N CYS A 115 6.32 7.58 -0.39
CA CYS A 115 6.87 8.84 0.06
C CYS A 115 8.29 9.09 -0.45
N ASP A 116 9.14 8.07 -0.47
CA ASP A 116 10.50 8.15 -1.01
C ASP A 116 10.47 8.43 -2.52
N ARG A 117 9.71 7.63 -3.28
CA ARG A 117 9.63 7.74 -4.74
C ARG A 117 9.15 9.10 -5.26
N PHE A 118 8.30 9.78 -4.50
CA PHE A 118 7.67 11.05 -4.91
C PHE A 118 8.06 12.24 -4.02
N ASP A 119 9.18 12.14 -3.30
CA ASP A 119 9.75 13.22 -2.48
C ASP A 119 8.79 13.79 -1.41
N PHE A 120 7.99 12.90 -0.79
CA PHE A 120 7.12 13.23 0.33
C PHE A 120 7.76 12.94 1.70
N VAL A 121 9.09 12.92 1.80
CA VAL A 121 9.83 12.62 3.04
C VAL A 121 9.36 13.48 4.21
N HIS A 122 9.18 14.78 4.00
CA HIS A 122 8.68 15.68 5.04
C HIS A 122 7.28 15.29 5.55
N ASN A 123 6.38 14.86 4.66
CA ASN A 123 5.04 14.43 5.03
C ASN A 123 5.06 13.11 5.82
N LEU A 124 5.99 12.21 5.47
CA LEU A 124 6.20 10.95 6.16
C LEU A 124 6.69 11.19 7.60
N VAL A 125 7.71 12.02 7.78
CA VAL A 125 8.25 12.38 9.09
C VAL A 125 7.16 12.98 9.98
N LEU A 126 6.38 13.93 9.46
CA LEU A 126 5.29 14.56 10.21
C LEU A 126 4.21 13.55 10.61
N TYR A 127 3.87 12.62 9.73
CA TYR A 127 2.91 11.56 10.04
C TYR A 127 3.41 10.58 11.10
N LEU A 128 4.68 10.15 11.02
CA LEU A 128 5.29 9.25 12.00
C LEU A 128 5.40 9.91 13.38
N TYR A 129 5.77 11.19 13.43
CA TYR A 129 5.81 11.96 14.68
C TYR A 129 4.44 12.04 15.36
N GLN A 130 3.38 12.25 14.58
CA GLN A 130 2.01 12.30 15.09
C GLN A 130 1.45 10.93 15.51
N THR A 131 2.14 9.83 15.16
CA THR A 131 1.63 8.47 15.37
C THR A 131 2.59 7.63 16.21
N PRO A 132 2.62 7.84 17.54
CA PRO A 132 3.67 7.30 18.43
C PRO A 132 3.71 5.76 18.52
N ASN A 133 2.64 5.06 18.14
CA ASN A 133 2.55 3.60 18.21
C ASN A 133 3.09 2.87 16.97
N LEU A 134 3.54 3.60 15.95
CA LEU A 134 4.03 3.05 14.67
C LEU A 134 5.55 2.86 14.61
N LEU A 135 6.28 3.33 15.64
CA LEU A 135 7.74 3.28 15.76
C LEU A 135 8.29 1.89 16.19
N ARG A 136 7.82 0.81 15.56
CA ARG A 136 8.44 -0.53 15.71
C ARG A 136 9.36 -0.94 14.55
N THR A 137 9.79 0.00 13.71
CA THR A 137 10.71 -0.30 12.59
C THR A 137 11.97 0.58 12.64
N PRO A 138 12.99 0.21 13.46
CA PRO A 138 14.21 1.00 13.63
C PRO A 138 15.10 1.08 12.38
N GLN A 139 14.97 0.12 11.46
CA GLN A 139 15.87 -0.01 10.30
C GLN A 139 15.67 1.08 9.24
N VAL A 140 14.44 1.54 9.04
CA VAL A 140 14.13 2.56 8.02
C VAL A 140 14.49 3.98 8.49
N VAL A 141 14.42 4.23 9.81
CA VAL A 141 14.80 5.52 10.40
C VAL A 141 16.32 5.73 10.33
N GLY A 142 17.11 4.65 10.41
CA GLY A 142 18.57 4.71 10.26
C GLY A 142 19.04 5.10 8.86
N GLU A 143 18.42 4.56 7.81
CA GLU A 143 18.78 4.90 6.41
C GLU A 143 18.27 6.30 5.99
N LEU A 144 17.13 6.75 6.54
CA LEU A 144 16.62 8.11 6.31
C LEU A 144 17.44 9.20 7.02
N LEU A 145 18.30 8.84 7.99
CA LEU A 145 19.11 9.78 8.76
C LEU A 145 20.43 10.18 8.09
N ASP A 146 20.79 9.56 6.96
CA ASP A 146 21.94 9.97 6.13
C ASP A 146 21.61 11.10 5.14
N VAL A 147 20.36 11.59 5.13
CA VAL A 147 19.91 12.71 4.31
C VAL A 147 19.71 13.95 5.20
N ASP A 148 20.78 14.71 5.40
CA ASP A 148 20.88 16.07 5.97
C ASP A 148 19.71 16.55 6.87
N CYS A 149 19.42 15.79 7.93
CA CYS A 149 18.48 16.21 8.97
C CYS A 149 19.22 16.99 10.07
N ASP A 150 18.64 18.12 10.50
CA ASP A 150 19.06 18.90 11.66
C ASP A 150 19.27 17.99 12.89
N GLU A 151 20.46 18.10 13.50
CA GLU A 151 20.95 17.33 14.65
C GLU A 151 19.95 17.27 15.83
N THR A 152 19.11 18.29 15.99
CA THR A 152 18.06 18.36 17.03
C THR A 152 16.86 17.49 16.70
N THR A 153 16.50 17.35 15.42
CA THR A 153 15.44 16.46 14.94
C THR A 153 15.88 15.00 15.02
N THR A 154 17.14 14.73 14.67
CA THR A 154 17.81 13.43 14.80
C THR A 154 17.84 12.96 16.26
N LYS A 155 18.21 13.84 17.19
CA LYS A 155 18.23 13.54 18.64
C LYS A 155 16.83 13.31 19.21
N GLY A 156 15.82 14.04 18.75
CA GLY A 156 14.42 13.83 19.15
C GLY A 156 13.84 12.50 18.68
N LEU A 157 14.15 12.12 17.43
CA LEU A 157 13.79 10.81 16.87
C LEU A 157 14.52 9.67 17.60
N LEU A 158 15.83 9.77 17.81
CA LEU A 158 16.62 8.78 18.55
C LEU A 158 16.14 8.61 19.99
N ALA A 159 15.83 9.69 20.70
CA ALA A 159 15.31 9.61 22.06
C ALA A 159 13.92 8.96 22.14
N SER A 160 13.08 9.14 21.11
CA SER A 160 11.76 8.50 21.02
C SER A 160 11.82 7.00 20.69
N VAL A 161 12.90 6.56 20.00
CA VAL A 161 13.17 5.17 19.62
C VAL A 161 13.93 4.40 20.71
N MET A 162 14.84 5.06 21.45
CA MET A 162 15.70 4.43 22.46
C MET A 162 15.03 4.16 23.82
N GLY A 163 13.75 4.48 23.98
CA GLY A 163 13.03 4.33 25.25
C GLY A 163 12.91 2.89 25.78
N ASN A 164 13.32 1.85 25.04
CA ASN A 164 13.17 0.47 25.53
C ASN A 164 14.13 -0.59 24.96
N PHE A 165 15.37 -0.26 24.58
CA PHE A 165 16.37 -1.27 24.18
C PHE A 165 17.60 -1.29 25.10
N PRO A 166 18.12 -2.48 25.46
CA PRO A 166 19.38 -2.60 26.18
C PRO A 166 20.53 -2.12 25.29
N ILE A 167 21.22 -1.09 25.77
CA ILE A 167 22.29 -0.35 25.09
C ILE A 167 23.46 -1.27 24.66
N ASP A 168 23.61 -2.43 25.31
CA ASP A 168 24.71 -3.36 25.09
C ASP A 168 24.75 -3.99 23.68
N GLU A 169 23.61 -4.20 23.01
CA GLU A 169 23.58 -4.78 21.66
C GLU A 169 23.96 -3.76 20.57
N LEU A 170 23.60 -2.49 20.76
CA LEU A 170 23.90 -1.38 19.84
C LEU A 170 25.39 -1.03 19.82
N VAL A 171 26.06 -1.13 20.98
CA VAL A 171 27.51 -0.91 21.12
C VAL A 171 28.31 -2.00 20.39
N HIS A 172 27.75 -3.21 20.30
CA HIS A 172 28.43 -4.35 19.67
C HIS A 172 28.36 -4.33 18.13
N GLU A 173 27.33 -3.69 17.55
CA GLU A 173 27.22 -3.46 16.11
C GLU A 173 28.09 -2.28 15.64
N TRP A 174 28.12 -1.18 16.40
CA TRP A 174 28.98 -0.03 16.09
C TRP A 174 30.46 -0.40 16.02
N SER A 175 30.92 -1.29 16.92
CA SER A 175 32.31 -1.73 16.97
C SER A 175 32.74 -2.67 15.84
N ARG A 176 31.81 -3.21 15.05
CA ARG A 176 32.13 -3.99 13.83
C ARG A 176 32.23 -3.15 12.55
N GLY A 177 31.69 -1.92 12.54
CA GLY A 177 31.69 -1.03 11.38
C GLY A 177 32.92 -0.11 11.28
N THR A 178 33.76 -0.06 12.31
CA THR A 178 34.98 0.79 12.35
C THR A 178 36.26 0.00 12.65
N GLY A 179 36.36 -1.24 12.16
CA GLY A 179 37.57 -2.07 12.19
C GLY A 179 38.03 -2.47 10.81
#